data_AF-A0A6G0XLI6-F1
#
_entry.id   AF-A0A6G0XLI6-F1
#
_cell.length_a   1.000
_cell.length_b   1.000
_cell.length_c   1.000
_cell.angle_alpha   90.00
_cell.angle_beta   90.00
_cell.angle_gamma   90.00
#
_symmetry.space_group_name_H-M   'P 1'
#
loop_
_entity.id
_entity.type
_entity.pdbx_description
1 polymer ?
#
loop_
_entity_poly.entity_id
_entity_poly.type
_entity_poly.pdbx_seq_one_letter_code
_entity_poly.pdbx_strand_id
1 'polypeptide(L)'
;MMFVGTATVLLFSDPMVDVLSEIGARTGIPPFYISFVLAPLASNASELIASYNYAAKKTSKTITISLSALLGAACMNNTFCLGIFMALITFQKNLVWEFSAETAVILLVQLVVGIIAFRPKQRLFEAAWVLSLYPLSLVLVYILENVVGMD
;
A
#
# COMPACT_ATOMS: atom_id res chain seq x y z
N MET A 1 -18.07 14.15 13.99
CA MET A 1 -16.83 13.35 13.89
C MET A 1 -16.41 13.16 12.43
N MET A 2 -17.22 12.53 11.57
CA MET A 2 -16.83 12.29 10.16
C MET A 2 -16.52 13.56 9.36
N PHE A 3 -17.39 14.59 9.41
CA PHE A 3 -17.16 15.85 8.70
C PHE A 3 -15.84 16.53 9.09
N VAL A 4 -15.55 16.59 10.40
CA VAL A 4 -14.31 17.16 10.92
C VAL A 4 -13.11 16.34 10.45
N GLY A 5 -13.19 15.00 10.51
CA GLY A 5 -12.13 14.12 10.01
C GLY A 5 -11.86 14.33 8.51
N THR A 6 -12.92 14.37 7.69
CA THR A 6 -12.80 14.64 6.25
C THR A 6 -12.20 16.01 5.98
N ALA A 7 -12.65 17.06 6.68
CA ALA A 7 -12.10 18.41 6.52
C ALA A 7 -10.59 18.44 6.88
N THR A 8 -10.18 17.76 7.96
CA THR A 8 -8.77 17.65 8.32
C THR A 8 -7.97 16.94 7.23
N VAL A 9 -8.44 15.81 6.71
CA VAL A 9 -7.74 15.11 5.62
C VAL A 9 -7.58 16.02 4.40
N LEU A 10 -8.63 16.73 3.99
CA LEU A 10 -8.56 17.65 2.86
C LEU A 10 -7.56 18.80 3.07
N LEU A 11 -7.47 19.35 4.29
CA LEU A 11 -6.55 20.43 4.62
C LEU A 11 -5.07 19.98 4.70
N PHE A 12 -4.83 18.74 5.12
CA PHE A 12 -3.48 18.23 5.39
C PHE A 12 -2.91 17.30 4.30
N SER A 13 -3.72 16.86 3.33
CA SER A 13 -3.25 15.97 2.26
C SER A 13 -2.22 16.63 1.34
N ASP A 14 -2.49 17.84 0.84
CA ASP A 14 -1.55 18.54 -0.07
C ASP A 14 -0.20 18.85 0.64
N PRO A 15 -0.20 19.43 1.86
CA PRO A 15 1.05 19.65 2.60
C PRO A 15 1.83 18.36 2.88
N MET A 16 1.14 17.23 3.09
CA MET A 16 1.81 15.94 3.29
C MET A 16 2.56 15.52 2.02
N VAL A 17 1.95 15.63 0.84
CA VAL A 17 2.58 15.29 -0.44
C VAL A 17 3.78 16.20 -0.73
N ASP A 18 3.66 17.49 -0.42
CA ASP A 18 4.76 18.45 -0.57
C ASP A 18 5.97 18.08 0.29
N VAL A 19 5.73 17.72 1.56
CA VAL A 19 6.79 17.30 2.47
C VAL A 19 7.45 16.01 2.00
N LEU A 20 6.69 15.01 1.54
CA LEU A 20 7.25 13.77 1.01
C LEU A 20 8.14 14.03 -0.22
N SER A 21 7.72 14.96 -1.09
CA SER A 21 8.49 15.38 -2.27
C SER A 21 9.77 16.11 -1.89
N GLU A 22 9.70 17.02 -0.91
CA GLU A 22 10.86 17.77 -0.41
C GLU A 22 11.87 16.86 0.30
N ILE A 23 11.40 15.84 1.04
CA ILE A 23 12.28 14.81 1.61
C ILE A 23 13.03 14.10 0.48
N GLY A 24 12.37 13.78 -0.63
CA GLY A 24 13.01 13.19 -1.80
C GLY A 24 14.09 14.06 -2.40
N ALA A 25 13.78 15.35 -2.61
CA ALA A 25 14.73 16.32 -3.13
C ALA A 25 15.98 16.46 -2.24
N ARG A 26 15.82 16.47 -0.91
CA ARG A 26 16.94 16.64 0.04
C ARG A 26 17.76 15.38 0.27
N THR A 27 17.14 14.21 0.21
CA THR A 27 17.80 12.92 0.45
C THR A 27 18.41 12.32 -0.82
N GLY A 28 18.03 12.83 -1.99
CA GLY A 28 18.43 12.29 -3.30
C GLY A 28 17.70 11.00 -3.67
N ILE A 29 16.64 10.64 -2.94
CA ILE A 29 15.81 9.45 -3.18
C ILE A 29 14.57 9.91 -3.97
N PRO A 30 14.14 9.19 -5.03
CA PRO A 30 12.96 9.61 -5.78
C PRO A 30 11.71 9.65 -4.87
N PRO A 31 10.85 10.69 -4.97
CA PRO A 31 9.68 10.87 -4.11
C PRO A 31 8.72 9.67 -4.08
N PHE A 32 8.66 8.90 -5.17
CA PHE A 32 7.90 7.66 -5.25
C PHE A 32 8.30 6.69 -4.14
N TYR A 33 9.59 6.36 -3.98
CA TYR A 33 10.06 5.39 -2.99
C TYR A 33 9.76 5.83 -1.56
N ILE A 34 9.92 7.13 -1.28
CA ILE A 34 9.59 7.70 0.04
C ILE A 34 8.08 7.61 0.30
N SER A 35 7.26 7.98 -0.67
CA SER A 35 5.80 7.95 -0.55
C SER A 35 5.29 6.51 -0.44
N PHE A 36 5.87 5.58 -1.20
CA PHE A 36 5.54 4.16 -1.15
C PHE A 36 5.78 3.57 0.24
N VAL A 37 6.80 4.06 0.97
CA VAL A 37 7.11 3.64 2.33
C VAL A 37 6.26 4.36 3.38
N LEU A 38 6.19 5.68 3.32
CA LEU A 38 5.61 6.50 4.38
C LEU A 38 4.09 6.66 4.27
N ALA A 39 3.54 6.73 3.05
CA ALA A 39 2.10 6.95 2.88
C ALA A 39 1.25 5.79 3.42
N PRO A 40 1.59 4.51 3.19
CA PRO A 40 0.84 3.40 3.79
C PRO A 40 0.91 3.39 5.33
N LEU A 41 2.06 3.80 5.90
CA LEU A 41 2.20 3.92 7.35
C LEU A 41 1.27 4.99 7.92
N ALA A 42 1.10 6.12 7.23
CA ALA A 42 0.17 7.16 7.67
C ALA A 42 -1.30 6.75 7.45
N SER A 43 -1.64 6.24 6.26
CA SER A 43 -3.03 5.96 5.87
C SER A 43 -3.60 4.71 6.52
N ASN A 44 -2.79 3.68 6.80
CA ASN A 44 -3.26 2.37 7.25
C ASN A 44 -2.78 2.02 8.67
N ALA A 45 -2.12 2.94 9.40
CA ALA A 45 -1.63 2.68 10.76
C ALA A 45 -2.74 2.24 11.73
N SER A 46 -3.90 2.88 11.67
CA SER A 46 -5.02 2.57 12.56
C SER A 46 -5.55 1.15 12.34
N GLU A 47 -5.64 0.71 11.08
CA GLU A 47 -6.05 -0.64 10.70
C GLU A 47 -5.02 -1.69 11.12
N LEU A 48 -3.72 -1.37 10.96
CA LEU A 48 -2.63 -2.24 11.37
C LEU A 48 -2.62 -2.44 12.89
N ILE A 49 -2.76 -1.36 13.67
CA ILE A 49 -2.79 -1.42 15.14
C ILE A 49 -4.03 -2.19 15.62
N ALA A 50 -5.19 -1.93 15.02
CA ALA A 50 -6.41 -2.66 15.35
C ALA A 50 -6.26 -4.16 15.07
N SER A 51 -5.76 -4.51 13.88
CA SER A 51 -5.53 -5.90 13.47
C SER A 51 -4.52 -6.60 14.39
N TYR A 52 -3.43 -5.92 14.74
CA TYR A 52 -2.46 -6.42 15.72
C TYR A 52 -3.12 -6.73 17.08
N ASN A 53 -3.91 -5.80 17.62
CA ASN A 53 -4.60 -5.98 18.89
C ASN A 53 -5.60 -7.16 18.86
N TYR A 54 -6.24 -7.40 17.71
CA TYR A 54 -7.09 -8.58 17.52
C TYR A 54 -6.28 -9.88 17.41
N ALA A 55 -5.19 -9.87 16.64
CA ALA A 55 -4.31 -11.01 16.49
C ALA A 55 -3.61 -11.40 17.81
N ALA A 56 -3.29 -10.43 18.66
CA ALA A 56 -2.65 -10.62 19.97
C ALA A 56 -3.50 -11.47 20.94
N LYS A 57 -4.81 -11.61 20.70
CA LYS A 57 -5.70 -12.50 21.47
C LYS A 57 -5.49 -13.99 21.17
N LYS A 58 -4.73 -14.34 20.12
CA LYS A 58 -4.28 -15.71 19.77
C LYS A 58 -5.39 -16.77 19.68
N THR A 59 -6.63 -16.38 19.35
CA THR A 59 -7.71 -17.33 19.09
C THR A 59 -7.95 -17.47 17.59
N SER A 60 -8.40 -18.64 17.12
CA SER A 60 -8.72 -18.84 15.70
C SER A 60 -9.76 -17.81 15.21
N LYS A 61 -10.79 -17.54 16.01
CA LYS A 61 -11.83 -16.56 15.67
C LYS A 61 -11.25 -15.15 15.52
N THR A 62 -10.40 -14.70 16.44
CA THR A 62 -9.83 -13.35 16.38
C THR A 62 -8.79 -13.19 15.26
N ILE A 63 -8.03 -14.24 14.96
CA ILE A 63 -7.09 -14.26 13.82
C ILE A 63 -7.87 -14.21 12.51
N THR A 64 -8.93 -15.01 12.36
CA THR A 64 -9.79 -14.96 11.16
C THR A 64 -10.41 -13.58 10.98
N ILE A 65 -10.94 -12.97 12.04
CA ILE A 65 -11.48 -11.60 11.98
C ILE A 65 -10.40 -10.60 11.55
N SER A 66 -9.19 -10.69 12.11
CA SER A 66 -8.08 -9.81 11.75
C SER A 66 -7.70 -9.95 10.27
N LEU A 67 -7.58 -11.18 9.76
CA LEU A 67 -7.22 -11.43 8.37
C LEU A 67 -8.33 -10.98 7.41
N SER A 68 -9.59 -11.26 7.73
CA SER A 68 -10.74 -10.80 6.94
C SER A 68 -10.85 -9.28 6.92
N ALA A 69 -10.57 -8.59 8.02
CA ALA A 69 -10.56 -7.13 8.07
C ALA A 69 -9.45 -6.54 7.19
N LEU A 70 -8.22 -7.05 7.31
CA LEU A 70 -7.09 -6.61 6.46
C LEU A 70 -7.34 -6.87 4.97
N LEU A 71 -7.89 -8.05 4.63
CA LEU A 71 -8.26 -8.36 3.24
C LEU A 71 -9.35 -7.42 2.73
N GLY A 72 -10.40 -7.19 3.53
CA GLY A 72 -11.48 -6.27 3.19
C GLY A 72 -10.98 -4.85 2.96
N ALA A 73 -10.11 -4.35 3.84
CA ALA A 73 -9.48 -3.04 3.70
C ALA A 73 -8.62 -2.94 2.43
N ALA A 74 -7.77 -3.94 2.17
CA ALA A 74 -6.96 -3.98 0.95
C ALA A 74 -7.81 -4.00 -0.33
N CYS A 75 -8.88 -4.83 -0.36
CA CYS A 75 -9.81 -4.87 -1.48
C CYS A 75 -10.52 -3.53 -1.69
N MET A 76 -10.99 -2.90 -0.60
CA MET A 76 -11.67 -1.62 -0.66
C MET A 76 -10.73 -0.52 -1.14
N ASN A 77 -9.54 -0.41 -0.55
CA ASN A 77 -8.56 0.62 -0.89
C ASN A 77 -8.14 0.48 -2.36
N ASN A 78 -7.77 -0.73 -2.80
CA ASN A 78 -7.33 -0.94 -4.18
C ASN A 78 -8.45 -0.69 -5.19
N THR A 79 -9.65 -1.21 -4.99
CA THR A 79 -10.74 -1.05 -5.98
C THR A 79 -11.30 0.36 -6.00
N PHE A 80 -11.55 0.97 -4.84
CA PHE A 80 -12.15 2.29 -4.75
C PHE A 80 -11.15 3.39 -5.14
N CYS A 81 -9.91 3.35 -4.64
CA CYS A 81 -8.91 4.34 -5.00
C CYS A 81 -8.52 4.24 -6.47
N LEU A 82 -8.34 3.02 -7.01
CA LEU A 82 -8.10 2.86 -8.45
C LEU A 82 -9.28 3.36 -9.28
N GLY A 83 -10.51 3.09 -8.85
CA GLY A 83 -11.72 3.59 -9.51
C GLY A 83 -11.78 5.12 -9.54
N ILE A 84 -11.49 5.79 -8.42
CA ILE A 84 -11.40 7.26 -8.36
C ILE A 84 -10.26 7.76 -9.24
N PHE A 85 -9.09 7.14 -9.19
CA PHE A 85 -7.93 7.57 -9.97
C PHE A 85 -8.18 7.44 -11.48
N MET A 86 -8.76 6.33 -11.92
CA MET A 86 -9.19 6.13 -13.31
C MET A 86 -10.26 7.14 -13.72
N ALA A 87 -11.23 7.44 -12.86
CA ALA A 87 -12.20 8.49 -13.13
C ALA A 87 -11.50 9.84 -13.33
N LEU A 88 -10.57 10.22 -12.43
CA LEU A 88 -9.81 11.46 -12.56
C LEU A 88 -8.99 11.50 -13.86
N ILE A 89 -8.32 10.42 -14.25
CA ILE A 89 -7.63 10.30 -15.54
C ILE A 89 -8.60 10.56 -16.71
N THR A 90 -9.80 9.98 -16.68
CA THR A 90 -10.77 10.18 -17.78
C THR A 90 -11.32 11.60 -17.85
N PHE A 91 -11.45 12.30 -16.71
CA PHE A 91 -11.98 13.66 -16.65
C PHE A 91 -10.89 14.74 -16.80
N GLN A 92 -9.63 14.43 -16.48
CA GLN A 92 -8.49 15.34 -16.56
C GLN A 92 -7.61 14.99 -17.77
N LYS A 93 -7.57 15.86 -18.77
CA LYS A 93 -6.91 15.60 -20.06
C LYS A 93 -5.39 15.40 -20.00
N ASN A 94 -4.73 15.74 -18.89
CA ASN A 94 -3.27 15.76 -18.77
C ASN A 94 -2.72 14.75 -17.75
N LEU A 95 -3.52 13.78 -17.32
CA LEU A 95 -3.07 12.74 -16.39
C LEU A 95 -2.83 11.45 -17.19
N VAL A 96 -1.57 11.13 -17.45
CA VAL A 96 -1.16 9.89 -18.13
C VAL A 96 -0.70 8.89 -17.08
N TRP A 97 -1.03 7.61 -17.28
CA TRP A 97 -0.52 6.52 -16.44
C TRP A 97 0.90 6.17 -16.88
N GLU A 98 1.89 6.53 -16.08
CA GLU A 98 3.31 6.30 -16.36
C GLU A 98 3.95 5.27 -15.41
N PHE A 99 3.17 4.57 -14.58
CA PHE A 99 3.68 3.68 -13.52
C PHE A 99 3.46 2.19 -13.86
N SER A 100 4.03 1.69 -14.96
CA SER A 100 3.75 0.32 -15.41
C SER A 100 4.56 -0.72 -14.64
N ALA A 101 5.83 -0.43 -14.36
CA ALA A 101 6.73 -1.28 -13.58
C ALA A 101 6.19 -1.52 -12.16
N GLU A 102 5.80 -0.45 -11.47
CA GLU A 102 5.25 -0.48 -10.12
C GLU A 102 3.96 -1.27 -10.07
N THR A 103 3.08 -1.04 -11.05
CA THR A 103 1.80 -1.77 -11.13
C THR A 103 2.02 -3.26 -11.32
N ALA A 104 2.94 -3.63 -12.22
CA ALA A 104 3.28 -5.04 -12.45
C ALA A 104 3.83 -5.70 -11.17
N VAL A 105 4.71 -5.00 -10.44
CA VAL A 105 5.26 -5.51 -9.17
C VAL A 105 4.17 -5.65 -8.11
N ILE A 106 3.30 -4.65 -7.94
CA ILE A 106 2.19 -4.71 -6.97
C ILE A 106 1.27 -5.89 -7.28
N LEU A 107 0.92 -6.09 -8.56
CA LEU A 107 0.09 -7.23 -8.98
C LEU A 107 0.77 -8.57 -8.67
N LEU A 108 2.08 -8.69 -8.95
CA LEU A 108 2.84 -9.89 -8.62
C LEU A 108 2.85 -10.17 -7.12
N VAL A 109 3.15 -9.16 -6.30
CA VAL A 109 3.15 -9.29 -4.83
C VAL A 109 1.76 -9.69 -4.33
N GLN A 110 0.71 -9.10 -4.86
CA GLN A 110 -0.67 -9.42 -4.49
C GLN A 110 -1.02 -10.88 -4.82
N LEU A 111 -0.58 -11.40 -5.96
CA LEU A 111 -0.77 -12.81 -6.31
C LEU A 111 -0.03 -13.74 -5.35
N VAL A 112 1.22 -13.43 -5.01
CA VAL A 112 2.01 -14.23 -4.06
C VAL A 112 1.37 -14.23 -2.67
N VAL A 113 0.98 -13.07 -2.16
CA VAL A 113 0.28 -12.94 -0.88
C VAL A 113 -1.07 -13.67 -0.92
N GLY A 114 -1.80 -13.58 -2.03
CA GLY A 114 -3.05 -14.31 -2.24
C GLY A 114 -2.87 -15.83 -2.12
N ILE A 115 -1.85 -16.39 -2.76
CA ILE A 115 -1.52 -17.83 -2.68
C ILE A 115 -1.23 -18.25 -1.23
N ILE A 116 -0.50 -17.42 -0.47
CA ILE A 116 -0.20 -17.68 0.95
C ILE A 116 -1.48 -17.57 1.80
N ALA A 117 -2.37 -16.63 1.48
CA ALA A 117 -3.62 -16.42 2.20
C ALA A 117 -4.61 -17.60 2.04
N PHE A 118 -4.57 -18.33 0.93
CA PHE A 118 -5.38 -19.53 0.74
C PHE A 118 -4.94 -20.73 1.60
N ARG A 119 -3.77 -20.67 2.25
CA ARG A 119 -3.31 -21.74 3.13
C ARG A 119 -4.12 -21.74 4.44
N PRO A 120 -4.66 -22.90 4.86
CA PRO A 120 -5.50 -22.99 6.06
C PRO A 120 -4.72 -22.81 7.37
N LYS A 121 -3.39 -22.95 7.34
CA LYS A 121 -2.52 -22.80 8.51
C LYS A 121 -1.35 -21.90 8.16
N GLN A 122 -1.34 -20.70 8.72
CA GLN A 122 -0.23 -19.75 8.54
C GLN A 122 0.82 -19.94 9.63
N ARG A 123 2.08 -20.17 9.22
CA ARG A 123 3.21 -20.35 10.15
C ARG A 123 4.05 -19.07 10.22
N LEU A 124 4.85 -18.95 11.29
CA LEU A 124 5.73 -17.80 11.50
C LEU A 124 6.72 -17.57 10.34
N PHE A 125 7.16 -18.65 9.69
CA PHE A 125 8.02 -18.58 8.50
C PHE A 125 7.31 -17.91 7.30
N GLU A 126 6.02 -18.17 7.10
CA GLU A 126 5.25 -17.50 6.04
C GLU A 126 5.07 -16.02 6.35
N ALA A 127 4.94 -15.65 7.63
CA ALA A 127 4.92 -14.25 8.04
C ALA A 127 6.24 -13.54 7.71
N ALA A 128 7.40 -14.19 7.93
CA ALA A 128 8.70 -13.65 7.54
C ALA A 128 8.81 -13.45 6.01
N TRP A 129 8.32 -14.42 5.23
CA TRP A 129 8.26 -14.29 3.77
C TRP A 129 7.37 -13.12 3.34
N VAL A 130 6.14 -13.04 3.86
CA VAL A 130 5.21 -11.95 3.54
C VAL A 130 5.80 -10.59 3.92
N LEU A 131 6.46 -10.48 5.07
CA LEU A 131 7.15 -9.25 5.48
C LEU A 131 8.27 -8.88 4.51
N SER A 132 9.04 -9.87 4.04
CA SER A 132 10.15 -9.66 3.11
C SER A 132 9.70 -9.23 1.70
N LEU A 133 8.46 -9.54 1.29
CA LEU A 133 7.94 -9.11 -0.02
C LEU A 133 7.91 -7.59 -0.16
N TYR A 134 7.77 -6.85 0.94
CA TYR A 134 7.73 -5.40 0.91
C TYR A 134 9.07 -4.73 0.53
N PRO A 135 10.21 -5.01 1.19
CA PRO A 135 11.50 -4.52 0.70
C PRO A 135 11.89 -5.14 -0.66
N LEU A 136 11.51 -6.41 -0.91
CA LEU A 136 11.79 -7.05 -2.20
C LEU A 136 11.02 -6.38 -3.36
N SER A 137 9.80 -5.91 -3.14
CA SER A 137 9.04 -5.20 -4.17
C SER A 137 9.72 -3.90 -4.56
N LEU A 138 10.27 -3.15 -3.60
CA LEU A 138 11.03 -1.92 -3.88
C LEU A 138 12.30 -2.20 -4.71
N VAL A 139 13.03 -3.26 -4.36
CA VAL A 139 14.20 -3.69 -5.14
C VAL A 139 13.79 -4.11 -6.55
N LEU A 140 12.66 -4.81 -6.69
CA LEU A 140 12.17 -5.25 -7.99
C LEU A 140 11.76 -4.08 -8.88
N VAL A 141 11.06 -3.08 -8.32
CA VAL A 141 10.74 -1.83 -9.04
C VAL A 141 12.02 -1.15 -9.51
N TYR A 142 13.00 -0.98 -8.61
CA TYR A 142 14.28 -0.38 -8.96
C TYR A 142 14.99 -1.10 -10.12
N ILE A 143 14.95 -2.44 -10.13
CA ILE A 143 15.54 -3.24 -11.21
C ILE A 143 14.77 -3.04 -12.52
N LEU A 144 13.44 -3.05 -12.49
CA LEU A 144 12.62 -2.88 -13.70
C LEU A 144 12.80 -1.49 -14.32
N GLU A 145 12.83 -0.43 -13.51
CA GLU A 145 13.10 0.93 -13.98
C GLU A 145 14.52 1.08 -14.55
N ASN A 146 15.54 0.68 -13.78
CA ASN A 146 16.93 1.03 -14.12
C ASN A 146 17.64 0.03 -15.04
N VAL A 147 17.21 -1.23 -15.06
CA VAL A 147 17.86 -2.30 -15.85
C VAL A 147 17.05 -2.67 -17.08
N VAL A 148 15.72 -2.77 -16.93
CA VAL A 148 14.82 -3.18 -18.02
C VAL A 148 14.32 -1.96 -18.81
N GLY A 149 14.32 -0.77 -18.20
CA GLY A 149 13.83 0.45 -18.84
C GLY A 149 12.32 0.46 -19.01
N MET A 150 11.60 -0.20 -18.11
CA MET A 150 10.15 -0.07 -18.02
C MET A 150 9.82 1.21 -17.27
N ASP A 151 8.88 1.99 -17.81
CA ASP A 151 8.21 3.08 -17.11
C ASP A 151 7.37 2.53 -15.94
#